data_AF-A0A7G8DDP6-F1
#
_entry.id   AF-A0A7G8DDP6-F1
#
_cell.length_a   1.000
_cell.length_b   1.000
_cell.length_c   1.000
_cell.angle_alpha   90.00
_cell.angle_beta   90.00
_cell.angle_gamma   90.00
#
_symmetry.space_group_name_H-M   'P 1'
#
loop_
_entity.id
_entity.type
_entity.pdbx_description
1 polymer ?
#
loop_
_entity_poly.entity_id
_entity_poly.type
_entity_poly.pdbx_seq_one_letter_code
_entity_poly.pdbx_strand_id
1 'polypeptide(L)'
;MVVAIAYLTYQLLLDQCSKPNTVESVDAHDSEGRAVEIKATTGKTGVALRGMVPTAERLIVLQISKTGDAVEIYSGPASPAWEAAGSMQPNGQRHISLSRLKELQAQ
;
A
#
# COMPACT_ATOMS: atom_id res chain seq x y z
N MET A 1 13.93 1.73 6.15
CA MET A 1 14.36 0.57 5.33
C MET A 1 13.32 0.20 4.29
N VAL A 2 12.06 -0.06 4.67
CA VAL A 2 10.95 -0.40 3.74
C VAL A 2 10.86 0.52 2.52
N VAL A 3 10.80 1.84 2.76
CA VAL A 3 10.65 2.84 1.71
C VAL A 3 11.85 2.82 0.74
N ALA A 4 13.06 2.57 1.26
CA ALA A 4 14.25 2.42 0.43
C ALA A 4 14.25 1.12 -0.40
N ILE A 5 13.75 0.02 0.16
CA ILE A 5 13.59 -1.24 -0.58
C ILE A 5 12.57 -1.07 -1.71
N ALA A 6 11.42 -0.46 -1.41
CA ALA A 6 10.41 -0.18 -2.45
C ALA A 6 11.00 0.73 -3.54
N TYR A 7 11.73 1.78 -3.19
CA TYR A 7 12.40 2.66 -4.15
C TYR A 7 13.39 1.92 -5.06
N LEU A 8 14.29 1.12 -4.47
CA LEU A 8 15.33 0.41 -5.22
C LEU A 8 14.75 -0.66 -6.14
N THR A 9 13.71 -1.35 -5.70
CA THR A 9 13.07 -2.43 -6.47
C THR A 9 12.08 -1.88 -7.51
N TYR A 10 11.39 -0.78 -7.23
CA TYR A 10 10.26 -0.29 -8.04
C TYR A 10 10.51 1.04 -8.77
N GLN A 11 11.72 1.61 -8.70
CA GLN A 11 12.06 2.88 -9.34
C GLN A 11 11.03 4.01 -9.03
N LEU A 12 10.51 4.02 -7.81
CA LEU A 12 9.53 5.01 -7.36
C LEU A 12 10.21 6.33 -7.03
N LEU A 13 9.51 7.46 -7.08
CA LEU A 13 9.96 8.75 -6.56
C LEU A 13 9.13 9.09 -5.32
N LEU A 14 9.80 9.38 -4.21
CA LEU A 14 9.14 9.69 -2.95
C LEU A 14 8.53 11.08 -2.99
N ASP A 15 7.26 11.17 -2.66
CA ASP A 15 6.58 12.44 -2.47
C ASP A 15 6.82 12.91 -1.03
N GLN A 16 7.77 13.84 -0.86
CA GLN A 16 7.90 14.54 0.42
C GLN A 16 6.73 15.52 0.55
N CYS A 17 5.87 15.27 1.54
CA CYS A 17 4.70 16.09 1.82
C CYS A 17 5.10 17.55 2.13
N SER A 18 5.00 18.41 1.12
CA SER A 18 5.02 19.87 1.26
C SER A 18 3.73 20.46 0.70
N LYS A 19 2.57 20.10 1.26
CA LYS A 19 1.30 20.79 0.93
C LYS A 19 0.45 21.01 2.19
N PRO A 20 0.10 22.25 2.53
CA PRO A 20 -0.89 22.52 3.55
C PRO A 20 -2.29 22.23 3.00
N ASN A 21 -3.02 21.35 3.70
CA ASN A 21 -4.48 21.25 3.70
C ASN A 21 -5.20 21.05 2.35
N THR A 22 -4.80 20.09 1.52
CA THR A 22 -5.73 19.53 0.53
C THR A 22 -5.52 18.03 0.40
N VAL A 23 -6.65 17.34 0.40
CA VAL A 23 -6.85 15.88 0.39
C VAL A 23 -5.89 15.16 -0.56
N GLU A 24 -5.48 13.96 -0.15
CA GLU A 24 -4.80 12.94 -0.97
C GLU A 24 -3.26 12.97 -0.91
N SER A 25 -2.72 12.53 0.25
CA SER A 25 -1.31 12.22 0.39
C SER A 25 -1.02 10.82 -0.16
N VAL A 26 -0.44 10.76 -1.36
CA VAL A 26 0.15 9.55 -1.93
C VAL A 26 1.58 9.39 -1.41
N ASP A 27 2.08 8.16 -1.32
CA ASP A 27 3.42 7.90 -0.75
C ASP A 27 4.53 8.11 -1.78
N ALA A 28 4.28 7.73 -3.03
CA ALA A 28 5.24 7.82 -4.11
C ALA A 28 4.57 7.84 -5.49
N HIS A 29 5.36 8.12 -6.53
CA HIS A 29 4.99 7.92 -7.92
C HIS A 29 5.94 6.91 -8.58
N ASP A 30 5.46 6.08 -9.51
CA ASP A 30 6.35 5.21 -10.27
C ASP A 30 7.02 5.93 -11.44
N SER A 31 7.88 5.22 -12.18
CA SER A 31 8.60 5.79 -13.34
C SER A 31 7.68 6.30 -14.47
N GLU A 32 6.42 5.86 -14.50
CA GLU A 32 5.39 6.33 -15.43
C GLU A 32 4.56 7.49 -14.85
N GLY A 33 4.84 7.90 -13.61
CA GLY A 33 4.14 8.96 -12.90
C GLY A 33 2.83 8.52 -12.24
N ARG A 34 2.56 7.22 -12.14
CA ARG A 34 1.35 6.71 -11.48
C ARG A 34 1.47 6.82 -9.98
N ALA A 35 0.39 7.18 -9.30
CA ALA A 35 0.36 7.26 -7.84
C ALA A 35 0.47 5.88 -7.19
N VAL A 36 1.35 5.74 -6.21
CA VAL A 36 1.65 4.51 -5.48
C VAL A 36 1.47 4.73 -3.99
N GLU A 37 0.68 3.86 -3.35
CA GLU A 37 0.56 3.77 -1.90
C GLU A 37 1.40 2.58 -1.41
N ILE A 38 2.22 2.81 -0.39
CA ILE A 38 3.14 1.80 0.17
C ILE A 38 2.75 1.54 1.62
N LYS A 39 2.26 0.33 1.89
CA LYS A 39 1.97 -0.13 3.24
C LYS A 39 2.99 -1.14 3.69
N ALA A 40 3.57 -0.92 4.87
CA ALA A 40 4.34 -1.94 5.55
C ALA A 40 3.70 -2.34 6.87
N THR A 41 3.70 -3.65 7.12
CA THR A 41 3.20 -4.21 8.37
C THR A 41 4.18 -5.21 8.93
N THR A 42 4.38 -5.17 10.25
CA THR A 42 5.06 -6.23 11.01
C THR A 42 4.09 -7.34 11.45
N GLY A 43 2.79 -7.09 11.29
CA GLY A 43 1.72 -8.03 11.62
C GLY A 43 1.53 -9.12 10.57
N LYS A 44 0.81 -10.18 10.95
CA LYS A 44 0.45 -11.29 10.06
C LYS A 44 -0.99 -11.25 9.57
N THR A 45 -1.78 -10.30 10.06
CA THR A 45 -3.24 -10.29 9.93
C THR A 45 -3.71 -9.54 8.69
N GLY A 46 -3.14 -8.37 8.42
CA GLY A 46 -3.56 -7.53 7.30
C GLY A 46 -2.99 -6.14 7.35
N VAL A 47 -3.52 -5.31 6.45
CA VAL A 47 -3.25 -3.88 6.36
C VAL A 47 -4.55 -3.11 6.32
N ALA A 48 -4.51 -1.88 6.84
CA ALA A 48 -5.62 -0.95 6.77
C ALA A 48 -5.43 -0.03 5.56
N LEU A 49 -6.44 -0.01 4.70
CA LEU A 49 -6.61 0.95 3.63
C LEU A 49 -7.46 2.10 4.17
N ARG A 50 -7.13 3.36 3.86
CA ARG A 50 -7.83 4.53 4.40
C ARG A 50 -8.49 5.30 3.27
N GLY A 51 -9.74 5.73 3.49
CA GLY A 51 -10.52 6.51 2.52
C GLY A 51 -11.79 5.79 2.04
N MET A 52 -12.56 6.47 1.20
CA MET A 52 -13.74 5.88 0.55
C MET A 52 -13.39 5.21 -0.78
N VAL A 53 -12.36 5.69 -1.47
CA VAL A 53 -11.87 5.22 -2.77
C VAL A 53 -10.34 5.13 -2.74
N PRO A 54 -9.72 4.26 -3.55
CA PRO A 54 -8.27 4.27 -3.75
C PRO A 54 -7.84 5.64 -4.31
N THR A 55 -7.04 6.34 -3.53
CA THR A 55 -6.35 7.56 -3.95
C THR A 55 -5.15 7.25 -4.85
N ALA A 56 -4.51 6.10 -4.65
CA ALA A 56 -3.40 5.63 -5.46
C ALA A 56 -3.87 4.68 -6.56
N GLU A 57 -3.18 4.69 -7.69
CA GLU A 57 -3.41 3.74 -8.79
C GLU A 57 -2.81 2.38 -8.49
N ARG A 58 -1.70 2.35 -7.74
CA ARG A 58 -0.98 1.14 -7.37
C ARG A 58 -0.85 1.02 -5.85
N LEU A 59 -0.87 -0.21 -5.38
CA LEU A 59 -0.66 -0.57 -3.98
C LEU A 59 0.50 -1.54 -3.88
N ILE A 60 1.45 -1.21 -3.00
CA ILE A 60 2.54 -2.11 -2.62
C ILE A 60 2.39 -2.42 -1.13
N VAL A 61 2.30 -3.70 -0.80
CA VAL A 61 2.21 -4.18 0.59
C VAL A 61 3.41 -5.04 0.92
N LEU A 62 4.17 -4.59 1.92
CA LEU A 62 5.36 -5.26 2.42
C LEU A 62 5.11 -5.79 3.83
N GLN A 63 5.44 -7.06 4.06
CA GLN A 63 5.49 -7.64 5.39
C GLN A 63 6.92 -7.62 5.91
N ILE A 64 7.15 -6.96 7.03
CA ILE A 64 8.44 -6.95 7.70
C ILE A 64 8.45 -8.08 8.74
N SER A 65 9.42 -8.98 8.63
CA SER A 65 9.67 -10.01 9.61
C SER A 65 10.24 -9.42 10.91
N LYS A 66 10.25 -10.21 11.98
CA LYS A 66 10.89 -9.80 13.25
C LYS A 66 12.41 -9.64 13.14
N THR A 67 13.03 -10.28 12.15
CA THR A 67 14.47 -10.15 11.84
C THR A 67 14.77 -8.92 10.99
N GLY A 68 13.74 -8.19 10.53
CA GLY A 68 13.86 -6.98 9.72
C GLY A 68 13.74 -7.24 8.21
N ASP A 69 13.61 -8.49 7.78
CA ASP A 69 13.47 -8.83 6.36
C ASP A 69 12.12 -8.36 5.83
N ALA A 70 12.11 -7.64 4.71
CA ALA A 70 10.89 -7.23 4.05
C ALA A 70 10.53 -8.24 2.95
N VAL A 71 9.33 -8.82 3.04
CA VAL A 71 8.76 -9.69 2.02
C VAL A 71 7.61 -8.96 1.36
N GLU A 72 7.60 -8.99 0.04
CA GLU A 72 6.47 -8.48 -0.71
C GLU A 72 5.28 -9.43 -0.65
N ILE A 73 4.13 -8.86 -0.30
CA ILE A 73 2.86 -9.59 -0.23
C ILE A 73 1.96 -9.24 -1.41
N TYR A 74 2.03 -7.99 -1.87
CA TYR A 74 1.23 -7.49 -2.99
C TYR A 74 1.96 -6.35 -3.70
N SER A 75 1.93 -6.37 -5.03
CA SER A 75 2.43 -5.32 -5.89
C SER A 75 1.58 -5.28 -7.16
N GLY A 76 0.60 -4.37 -7.18
CA GLY A 76 -0.39 -4.36 -8.25
C GLY A 76 -1.31 -3.14 -8.22
N PRO A 77 -2.39 -3.15 -9.02
CA PRO A 77 -3.39 -2.09 -9.03
C PRO A 77 -4.09 -1.97 -7.67
N ALA A 78 -4.39 -0.75 -7.23
CA ALA A 78 -5.03 -0.55 -5.92
C ALA A 78 -6.51 -0.99 -5.91
N SER A 79 -7.23 -0.85 -7.03
CA SER A 79 -8.68 -1.12 -7.10
C SER A 79 -9.07 -2.54 -6.69
N PRO A 80 -8.45 -3.63 -7.21
CA PRO A 80 -8.77 -5.00 -6.80
C PRO A 80 -8.56 -5.25 -5.30
N ALA A 81 -7.52 -4.68 -4.71
CA ALA A 81 -7.27 -4.76 -3.27
C ALA A 81 -8.33 -4.00 -2.46
N TRP A 82 -8.80 -2.86 -2.97
CA TRP A 82 -9.87 -2.08 -2.34
C TRP A 82 -11.24 -2.73 -2.43
N GLU A 83 -11.56 -3.34 -3.56
CA GLU A 83 -12.80 -4.08 -3.78
C GLU A 83 -12.86 -5.33 -2.90
N ALA A 84 -11.73 -6.03 -2.74
CA ALA A 84 -11.62 -7.19 -1.87
C ALA A 84 -11.51 -6.85 -0.37
N ALA A 85 -11.36 -5.58 -0.01
CA ALA A 85 -11.25 -5.16 1.38
C ALA A 85 -12.60 -5.25 2.12
N GLY A 86 -12.54 -5.54 3.42
CA GLY A 86 -13.73 -5.65 4.26
C GLY A 86 -14.51 -4.32 4.40
N SER A 87 -15.64 -4.37 5.10
CA SER A 87 -16.49 -3.20 5.34
C SER A 87 -15.74 -2.05 5.99
N MET A 88 -16.11 -0.83 5.63
CA MET A 88 -15.55 0.38 6.21
C MET A 88 -15.85 0.44 7.71
N GLN A 89 -14.78 0.54 8.50
CA GLN A 89 -14.82 0.70 9.94
C GLN A 89 -15.17 2.17 10.29
N PRO A 90 -15.67 2.45 11.51
CA PRO A 90 -16.03 3.81 11.93
C PRO A 90 -14.91 4.84 11.86
N ASN A 91 -13.65 4.38 11.84
CA ASN A 91 -12.46 5.21 11.69
C ASN A 91 -12.11 5.54 10.22
N GLY A 92 -12.99 5.20 9.27
CA GLY A 92 -12.77 5.43 7.84
C GLY A 92 -11.70 4.53 7.22
N GLN A 93 -11.39 3.40 7.88
CA GLN A 93 -10.44 2.41 7.39
C GLN A 93 -11.16 1.15 6.94
N ARG A 94 -10.62 0.48 5.92
CA ARG A 94 -11.03 -0.86 5.48
C ARG A 94 -9.87 -1.80 5.74
N HIS A 95 -10.15 -2.94 6.37
CA HIS A 95 -9.12 -3.94 6.61
C HIS A 95 -9.12 -4.96 5.48
N ILE A 96 -7.95 -5.23 4.90
CA ILE A 96 -7.73 -6.36 4.00
C ILE A 96 -6.69 -7.31 4.61
N SER A 97 -6.98 -8.60 4.57
CA SER A 97 -6.07 -9.62 5.12
C SER A 97 -4.88 -9.86 4.20
N LEU A 98 -3.74 -10.24 4.78
CA LEU A 98 -2.56 -10.58 3.98
C LEU A 98 -2.80 -11.80 3.08
N SER A 99 -3.58 -12.78 3.52
CA SER A 99 -3.93 -13.94 2.70
C SER A 99 -4.70 -13.53 1.45
N ARG A 100 -5.66 -12.61 1.58
CA ARG A 100 -6.43 -12.11 0.43
C ARG A 100 -5.55 -11.34 -0.55
N LEU A 101 -4.62 -10.54 -0.04
CA LEU A 101 -3.63 -9.85 -0.87
C LEU A 101 -2.74 -10.84 -1.64
N LYS A 102 -2.31 -11.94 -1.02
CA LYS A 102 -1.54 -12.99 -1.71
C LYS A 102 -2.33 -13.68 -2.81
N GLU A 103 -3.62 -13.92 -2.59
CA GLU A 103 -4.49 -14.47 -3.63
C GLU A 103 -4.61 -13.52 -4.82
N LEU A 104 -4.77 -12.22 -4.57
CA LEU A 104 -4.81 -11.20 -5.63
C LEU A 104 -3.48 -11.04 -6.36
N GLN A 105 -2.35 -11.29 -5.68
CA GLN A 105 -1.02 -11.27 -6.31
C GLN A 105 -0.81 -12.48 -7.25
N ALA A 106 -1.48 -13.60 -6.98
CA ALA A 106 -1.38 -14.82 -7.76
C ALA A 106 -2.34 -14.86 -8.96
N GLN A 107 -3.21 -13.87 -9.10
CA GLN A 107 -4.15 -13.69 -10.22
C GLN A 107 -3.51 -12.85 -11.31
#